data_AF-H9FGG4-F1
#
_entry.id   AF-H9FGG4-F1
#
_cell.length_a   1.000
_cell.length_b   1.000
_cell.length_c   1.000
_cell.angle_alpha   90.00
_cell.angle_beta   90.00
_cell.angle_gamma   90.00
#
_symmetry.space_group_name_H-M   'P 1'
#
loop_
_entity.id
_entity.type
_entity.pdbx_description
1 polymer ?
#
loop_
_entity_poly.entity_id
_entity_poly.type
_entity_poly.pdbx_seq_one_letter_code
_entity_poly.pdbx_strand_id
1 'polypeptide(L)'
;QNVNRQWIRATATALERCSELQGIGLNEKFLYCCEKWIQLLEKIEEALKVDVANSLPELLEQQKTYEMLEAEVSINQTIADSYVTQSLQLLDTTEIENRPEFISEFSKLTDRWQNAIQGVRQRKGDIDGLVRQWQDFTTSVENLFRFLNDTSHLLSAVKGQERFSLYQTRSLIHELKNKEIHFQRWRTTYALTVKAGEKLLLTTD
;
A
#
# COMPACT_ATOMS: atom_id res chain seq x y z
N GLN A 1 -71.66 1.37 -5.23
CA GLN A 1 -70.73 0.99 -4.14
C GLN A 1 -69.68 -0.06 -4.53
N ASN A 2 -69.76 -0.74 -5.69
CA ASN A 2 -68.80 -1.78 -6.11
C ASN A 2 -67.43 -1.22 -6.56
N VAL A 3 -67.43 -0.10 -7.29
CA VAL A 3 -66.21 0.51 -7.88
C VAL A 3 -65.17 0.92 -6.82
N ASN A 4 -65.61 1.45 -5.66
CA ASN A 4 -64.71 1.87 -4.58
C ASN A 4 -63.99 0.68 -3.93
N ARG A 5 -64.65 -0.49 -3.86
CA ARG A 5 -64.04 -1.73 -3.33
C ARG A 5 -63.03 -2.33 -4.31
N GLN A 6 -63.32 -2.29 -5.60
CA GLN A 6 -62.37 -2.72 -6.63
C GLN A 6 -61.12 -1.84 -6.66
N TRP A 7 -61.28 -0.53 -6.49
CA TRP A 7 -60.16 0.42 -6.45
C TRP A 7 -59.24 0.18 -5.24
N ILE A 8 -59.80 0.04 -4.03
CA ILE A 8 -59.01 -0.27 -2.81
C ILE A 8 -58.24 -1.58 -2.94
N ARG A 9 -58.85 -2.63 -3.51
CA ARG A 9 -58.15 -3.90 -3.76
C ARG A 9 -57.02 -3.75 -4.77
N ALA A 10 -57.27 -3.07 -5.89
CA ALA A 10 -56.25 -2.85 -6.91
C ALA A 10 -55.06 -2.06 -6.37
N THR A 11 -55.31 -1.02 -5.55
CA THR A 11 -54.25 -0.23 -4.91
C THR A 11 -53.48 -1.05 -3.88
N ALA A 12 -54.16 -1.84 -3.03
CA ALA A 12 -53.50 -2.70 -2.05
C ALA A 12 -52.61 -3.76 -2.74
N THR A 13 -53.11 -4.44 -3.77
CA THR A 13 -52.33 -5.40 -4.55
C THR A 13 -51.17 -4.75 -5.31
N ALA A 14 -51.33 -3.52 -5.80
CA ALA A 14 -50.24 -2.78 -6.44
C ALA A 14 -49.16 -2.37 -5.42
N LEU A 15 -49.55 -1.99 -4.20
CA LEU A 15 -48.61 -1.62 -3.13
C LEU A 15 -47.83 -2.84 -2.65
N GLU A 16 -48.50 -3.97 -2.47
CA GLU A 16 -47.90 -5.27 -2.12
C GLU A 16 -46.91 -5.72 -3.19
N ARG A 17 -47.30 -5.69 -4.48
CA ARG A 17 -46.42 -5.96 -5.63
C ARG A 17 -45.22 -5.02 -5.70
N CYS A 18 -45.41 -3.73 -5.39
CA CYS A 18 -44.30 -2.76 -5.34
C CYS A 18 -43.35 -3.06 -4.18
N SER A 19 -43.86 -3.46 -3.02
CA SER A 19 -43.04 -3.89 -1.88
C SER A 19 -42.27 -5.17 -2.18
N GLU A 20 -42.89 -6.15 -2.84
CA GLU A 20 -42.24 -7.39 -3.30
C GLU A 20 -41.12 -7.09 -4.32
N LEU A 21 -41.42 -6.29 -5.35
CA LEU A 21 -40.43 -5.91 -6.38
C LEU A 21 -39.28 -5.07 -5.79
N GLN A 22 -39.57 -4.21 -4.82
CA GLN A 22 -38.55 -3.47 -4.08
C GLN A 22 -37.68 -4.41 -3.23
N GLY A 23 -38.28 -5.41 -2.59
CA GLY A 23 -37.57 -6.46 -1.86
C GLY A 23 -36.65 -7.30 -2.76
N ILE A 24 -37.14 -7.70 -3.94
CA ILE A 24 -36.34 -8.44 -4.94
C ILE A 24 -35.16 -7.58 -5.44
N GLY A 25 -35.41 -6.31 -5.78
CA GLY A 25 -34.35 -5.41 -6.24
C GLY A 25 -33.31 -5.07 -5.16
N LEU A 26 -33.71 -5.00 -3.89
CA LEU A 26 -32.79 -4.87 -2.76
C LEU A 26 -31.94 -6.14 -2.59
N ASN A 27 -32.55 -7.33 -2.73
CA ASN A 27 -31.86 -8.61 -2.60
C ASN A 27 -30.84 -8.84 -3.75
N GLU A 28 -31.19 -8.53 -5.00
CA GLU A 28 -30.25 -8.61 -6.13
C GLU A 28 -29.05 -7.67 -5.97
N LYS A 29 -29.30 -6.43 -5.51
CA LYS A 29 -28.25 -5.47 -5.23
C LYS A 29 -27.36 -5.91 -4.07
N PHE A 30 -27.94 -6.50 -3.03
CA PHE A 30 -27.23 -7.06 -1.89
C PHE A 30 -26.29 -8.19 -2.31
N LEU A 31 -26.78 -9.16 -3.09
CA LEU A 31 -25.96 -10.27 -3.60
C LEU A 31 -24.81 -9.80 -4.48
N TYR A 32 -25.06 -8.82 -5.35
CA TYR A 32 -24.00 -8.19 -6.15
C TYR A 32 -22.93 -7.52 -5.28
N CYS A 33 -23.34 -6.82 -4.23
CA CYS A 33 -22.42 -6.22 -3.26
C CYS A 33 -21.61 -7.29 -2.50
N CYS A 34 -22.23 -8.40 -2.06
CA CYS A 34 -21.52 -9.54 -1.45
C CYS A 34 -20.41 -10.05 -2.37
N GLU A 35 -20.76 -10.33 -3.63
CA GLU A 35 -19.87 -10.96 -4.59
C GLU A 35 -18.64 -10.08 -4.84
N LYS A 36 -18.85 -8.77 -5.04
CA LYS A 36 -17.75 -7.82 -5.21
C LYS A 36 -16.88 -7.70 -3.97
N TRP A 37 -17.48 -7.74 -2.79
CA TRP A 37 -16.76 -7.66 -1.53
C TRP A 37 -15.88 -8.90 -1.30
N ILE A 38 -16.42 -10.10 -1.56
CA ILE A 38 -15.70 -11.38 -1.46
C ILE A 38 -14.56 -11.46 -2.48
N GLN A 39 -14.80 -11.09 -3.74
CA GLN A 39 -13.77 -11.08 -4.78
C GLN A 39 -12.56 -10.20 -4.41
N LEU A 40 -12.82 -9.01 -3.85
CA LEU A 40 -11.76 -8.12 -3.38
C LEU A 40 -11.05 -8.68 -2.14
N LEU A 41 -11.80 -9.25 -1.20
CA LEU A 41 -11.23 -9.88 -0.01
C LEU A 41 -10.27 -11.01 -0.37
N GLU A 42 -10.66 -11.91 -1.27
CA GLU A 42 -9.81 -13.01 -1.75
C GLU A 42 -8.55 -12.48 -2.45
N LYS A 43 -8.69 -11.43 -3.28
CA LYS A 43 -7.56 -10.77 -3.93
C LYS A 43 -6.57 -10.20 -2.91
N ILE A 44 -7.06 -9.55 -1.85
CA ILE A 44 -6.22 -9.00 -0.79
C ILE A 44 -5.54 -10.12 0.01
N GLU A 45 -6.30 -11.14 0.41
CA GLU A 45 -5.76 -12.29 1.16
C GLU A 45 -4.67 -13.00 0.36
N GLU A 46 -4.82 -13.14 -0.96
CA GLU A 46 -3.78 -13.71 -1.82
C GLU A 46 -2.56 -12.80 -1.95
N ALA A 47 -2.77 -11.49 -2.12
CA ALA A 47 -1.67 -10.52 -2.16
C ALA A 47 -0.86 -10.51 -0.85
N LEU A 48 -1.51 -10.67 0.30
CA LEU A 48 -0.87 -10.70 1.61
C LEU A 48 -0.06 -11.96 1.88
N LYS A 49 -0.28 -13.07 1.14
CA LYS A 49 0.56 -14.28 1.21
C LYS A 49 1.91 -14.10 0.53
N VAL A 50 2.02 -13.16 -0.40
CA VAL A 50 3.28 -12.87 -1.08
C VAL A 50 4.24 -12.23 -0.08
N ASP A 51 5.45 -12.74 0.00
CA ASP A 51 6.50 -12.19 0.88
C ASP A 51 6.94 -10.79 0.42
N VAL A 52 7.47 -10.01 1.35
CA VAL A 52 8.03 -8.70 1.02
C VAL A 52 9.26 -8.89 0.15
N ALA A 53 9.34 -8.16 -0.96
CA ALA A 53 10.48 -8.26 -1.86
C ALA A 53 11.76 -7.74 -1.21
N ASN A 54 12.90 -8.27 -1.68
CA ASN A 54 14.21 -7.97 -1.14
C ASN A 54 15.02 -7.00 -2.01
N SER A 55 14.55 -6.70 -3.22
CA SER A 55 15.22 -5.79 -4.16
C SER A 55 14.42 -4.52 -4.38
N LEU A 56 15.10 -3.38 -4.59
CA LEU A 56 14.42 -2.09 -4.83
C LEU A 56 13.44 -2.13 -6.02
N PRO A 57 13.78 -2.72 -7.20
CA PRO A 57 12.84 -2.77 -8.32
C PRO A 57 11.55 -3.53 -8.00
N GLU A 58 11.67 -4.69 -7.33
CA GLU A 58 10.51 -5.49 -6.95
C GLU A 58 9.69 -4.83 -5.83
N LEU A 59 10.35 -4.18 -4.87
CA LEU A 59 9.70 -3.38 -3.84
C LEU A 59 8.88 -2.22 -4.42
N LEU A 60 9.35 -1.57 -5.49
CA LEU A 60 8.61 -0.52 -6.18
C LEU A 60 7.35 -1.07 -6.89
N GLU A 61 7.44 -2.26 -7.51
CA GLU A 61 6.27 -2.93 -8.09
C GLU A 61 5.27 -3.37 -7.01
N GLN A 62 5.76 -3.88 -5.88
CA GLN A 62 4.92 -4.20 -4.72
C GLN A 62 4.26 -2.94 -4.16
N GLN A 63 5.00 -1.84 -4.01
CA GLN A 63 4.48 -0.55 -3.53
C GLN A 63 3.30 -0.10 -4.38
N LYS A 64 3.46 -0.10 -5.71
CA LYS A 64 2.38 0.23 -6.65
C LYS A 64 1.18 -0.70 -6.50
N THR A 65 1.42 -1.99 -6.32
CA THR A 65 0.36 -2.99 -6.10
C THR A 65 -0.43 -2.68 -4.83
N TYR A 66 0.24 -2.38 -3.72
CA TYR A 66 -0.40 -2.07 -2.45
C TYR A 66 -1.06 -0.68 -2.41
N GLU A 67 -0.56 0.30 -3.18
CA GLU A 67 -1.25 1.56 -3.42
C GLU A 67 -2.58 1.36 -4.16
N MET A 68 -2.59 0.52 -5.21
CA MET A 68 -3.82 0.18 -5.92
C MET A 68 -4.80 -0.57 -5.02
N LEU A 69 -4.32 -1.55 -4.24
CA LEU A 69 -5.16 -2.29 -3.30
C LEU A 69 -5.77 -1.37 -2.22
N GLU A 70 -5.00 -0.44 -1.67
CA GLU A 70 -5.53 0.53 -0.69
C GLU A 70 -6.62 1.44 -1.30
N ALA A 71 -6.43 1.87 -2.55
CA ALA A 71 -7.45 2.63 -3.27
C ALA A 71 -8.71 1.80 -3.52
N GLU A 72 -8.56 0.55 -3.97
CA GLU A 72 -9.68 -0.39 -4.15
C GLU A 72 -10.43 -0.64 -2.84
N VAL A 73 -9.72 -0.85 -1.73
CA VAL A 73 -10.29 -0.97 -0.39
C VAL A 73 -11.09 0.27 -0.02
N SER A 74 -10.53 1.46 -0.24
CA SER A 74 -11.17 2.73 0.10
C SER A 74 -12.46 2.95 -0.69
N ILE A 75 -12.47 2.60 -1.98
CA ILE A 75 -13.67 2.67 -2.83
C ILE A 75 -14.73 1.68 -2.33
N ASN A 76 -14.32 0.45 -2.05
CA ASN A 76 -15.23 -0.63 -1.63
C ASN A 76 -15.66 -0.53 -0.16
N GLN A 77 -15.06 0.36 0.65
CA GLN A 77 -15.51 0.59 2.02
C GLN A 77 -16.97 1.06 2.05
N THR A 78 -17.38 1.90 1.10
CA THR A 78 -18.78 2.34 0.97
C THR A 78 -19.74 1.19 0.65
N ILE A 79 -19.26 0.18 -0.08
CA ILE A 79 -20.03 -1.05 -0.39
C ILE A 79 -20.13 -1.91 0.88
N ALA A 80 -19.04 -2.05 1.64
CA ALA A 80 -19.05 -2.74 2.93
C ALA A 80 -20.01 -2.08 3.93
N ASP A 81 -20.00 -0.75 4.04
CA ASP A 81 -20.89 -0.01 4.94
C ASP A 81 -22.37 -0.16 4.54
N SER A 82 -22.65 -0.12 3.23
CA SER A 82 -23.98 -0.36 2.66
C SER A 82 -24.45 -1.80 2.92
N TYR A 83 -23.54 -2.76 2.79
CA TYR A 83 -23.80 -4.17 3.09
C TYR A 83 -24.15 -4.37 4.57
N VAL A 84 -23.33 -3.83 5.49
CA VAL A 84 -23.59 -3.86 6.94
C VAL A 84 -24.95 -3.26 7.27
N THR A 85 -25.27 -2.10 6.69
CA THR A 85 -26.55 -1.41 6.92
C THR A 85 -27.73 -2.26 6.45
N GLN A 86 -27.65 -2.87 5.27
CA GLN A 86 -28.71 -3.73 4.72
C GLN A 86 -28.85 -5.04 5.51
N SER A 87 -27.75 -5.65 5.95
CA SER A 87 -27.78 -6.84 6.79
C SER A 87 -28.43 -6.58 8.15
N LEU A 88 -28.17 -5.42 8.76
CA LEU A 88 -28.85 -5.00 10.00
C LEU A 88 -30.36 -4.82 9.78
N GLN A 89 -30.78 -4.20 8.67
CA GLN A 89 -32.20 -4.04 8.32
C GLN A 89 -32.91 -5.39 8.08
N LEU A 90 -32.22 -6.34 7.44
CA LEU A 90 -32.74 -7.70 7.24
C LEU A 90 -32.88 -8.45 8.56
N LEU A 91 -31.98 -8.24 9.53
CA LEU A 91 -32.10 -8.83 10.86
C LEU A 91 -33.29 -8.29 11.67
N ASP A 92 -33.80 -7.11 11.34
CA ASP A 92 -34.97 -6.50 11.98
C ASP A 92 -36.30 -7.04 11.40
N THR A 93 -36.28 -7.69 10.23
CA THR A 93 -37.48 -8.34 9.68
C THR A 93 -37.61 -9.78 10.23
N THR A 94 -38.80 -10.12 10.72
CA THR A 94 -39.10 -11.39 11.42
C THR A 94 -39.07 -12.66 10.55
N GLU A 95 -38.66 -12.58 9.29
CA GLU A 95 -38.85 -13.62 8.26
C GLU A 95 -37.58 -14.42 7.88
N ILE A 96 -36.44 -14.22 8.55
CA ILE A 96 -35.23 -15.01 8.24
C ILE A 96 -35.28 -16.38 8.93
N GLU A 97 -35.59 -17.44 8.17
CA GLU A 97 -35.22 -18.82 8.54
C GLU A 97 -33.69 -18.91 8.68
N ASN A 98 -33.19 -19.50 9.78
CA ASN A 98 -31.75 -19.64 10.08
C ASN A 98 -31.00 -18.31 10.38
N ARG A 99 -31.65 -17.39 11.11
CA ARG A 99 -31.05 -16.13 11.61
C ARG A 99 -29.70 -16.31 12.33
N PRO A 100 -29.48 -17.32 13.20
CA PRO A 100 -28.20 -17.51 13.88
C PRO A 100 -27.05 -17.80 12.90
N GLU A 101 -27.28 -18.64 11.89
CA GLU A 101 -26.31 -18.99 10.85
C GLU A 101 -25.93 -17.76 10.02
N PHE A 102 -26.92 -16.95 9.62
CA PHE A 102 -26.67 -15.69 8.90
C PHE A 102 -25.80 -14.72 9.71
N ILE A 103 -26.10 -14.52 11.00
CA ILE A 103 -25.30 -13.66 11.89
C ILE A 103 -23.85 -14.17 11.98
N SER A 104 -23.67 -15.48 12.14
CA SER A 104 -22.35 -16.11 12.20
C SER A 104 -21.53 -15.85 10.94
N GLU A 105 -22.08 -16.11 9.75
CA GLU A 105 -21.36 -15.91 8.48
C GLU A 105 -21.09 -14.43 8.19
N PHE A 106 -22.04 -13.56 8.52
CA PHE A 106 -21.87 -12.11 8.40
C PHE A 106 -20.74 -11.56 9.29
N SER A 107 -20.66 -12.01 10.55
CA SER A 107 -19.59 -11.62 11.47
C SER A 107 -18.24 -12.05 10.93
N LYS A 108 -18.11 -13.32 10.47
CA LYS A 108 -16.86 -13.84 9.89
C LYS A 108 -16.41 -13.02 8.68
N LEU A 109 -17.34 -12.63 7.79
CA LEU A 109 -17.01 -11.84 6.61
C LEU A 109 -16.53 -10.44 7.00
N THR A 110 -17.20 -9.80 7.96
CA THR A 110 -16.82 -8.48 8.47
C THR A 110 -15.44 -8.53 9.15
N ASP A 111 -15.17 -9.56 9.96
CA ASP A 111 -13.89 -9.75 10.63
C ASP A 111 -12.76 -9.98 9.62
N ARG A 112 -12.98 -10.83 8.60
CA ARG A 112 -12.01 -11.04 7.52
C ARG A 112 -11.70 -9.75 6.77
N TRP A 113 -12.72 -8.95 6.47
CA TRP A 113 -12.52 -7.66 5.83
C TRP A 113 -11.69 -6.69 6.66
N GLN A 114 -11.99 -6.54 7.95
CA GLN A 114 -11.20 -5.67 8.83
C GLN A 114 -9.73 -6.12 8.93
N ASN A 115 -9.51 -7.43 9.06
CA ASN A 115 -8.16 -8.00 9.05
C ASN A 115 -7.44 -7.75 7.71
N ALA A 116 -8.13 -7.87 6.58
CA ALA A 116 -7.59 -7.59 5.27
C ALA A 116 -7.19 -6.11 5.10
N ILE A 117 -8.03 -5.18 5.55
CA ILE A 117 -7.70 -3.74 5.55
C ILE A 117 -6.45 -3.46 6.39
N GLN A 118 -6.41 -4.01 7.60
CA GLN A 118 -5.26 -3.84 8.49
C GLN A 118 -3.99 -4.43 7.86
N GLY A 119 -4.09 -5.61 7.25
CA GLY A 119 -3.00 -6.26 6.53
C GLY A 119 -2.47 -5.40 5.39
N VAL A 120 -3.34 -4.84 4.55
CA VAL A 120 -2.94 -3.94 3.45
C VAL A 120 -2.20 -2.72 3.96
N ARG A 121 -2.73 -2.05 5.00
CA ARG A 121 -2.09 -0.86 5.59
C ARG A 121 -0.74 -1.17 6.21
N GLN A 122 -0.65 -2.27 6.96
CA GLN A 122 0.60 -2.71 7.58
C GLN A 122 1.64 -3.03 6.51
N ARG A 123 1.27 -3.87 5.54
CA ARG A 123 2.18 -4.31 4.48
C ARG A 123 2.66 -3.14 3.61
N LYS A 124 1.77 -2.20 3.28
CA LYS A 124 2.13 -0.96 2.61
C LYS A 124 3.14 -0.16 3.43
N GLY A 125 2.90 0.03 4.73
CA GLY A 125 3.82 0.73 5.62
C GLY A 125 5.20 0.10 5.67
N ASP A 126 5.27 -1.23 5.70
CA ASP A 126 6.53 -1.98 5.68
C ASP A 126 7.28 -1.80 4.36
N ILE A 127 6.58 -1.94 3.22
CA ILE A 127 7.14 -1.72 1.87
C ILE A 127 7.62 -0.27 1.71
N ASP A 128 6.81 0.72 2.07
CA ASP A 128 7.18 2.15 2.01
C ASP A 128 8.41 2.47 2.87
N GLY A 129 8.53 1.79 4.02
CA GLY A 129 9.69 1.89 4.90
C GLY A 129 10.96 1.32 4.25
N LEU A 130 10.86 0.16 3.60
CA LEU A 130 11.98 -0.48 2.91
C LEU A 130 12.39 0.29 1.64
N VAL A 131 11.43 0.75 0.83
CA VAL A 131 11.71 1.56 -0.37
C VAL A 131 12.51 2.81 0.02
N ARG A 132 12.09 3.52 1.08
CA ARG A 132 12.83 4.68 1.58
C ARG A 132 14.26 4.32 2.01
N GLN A 133 14.42 3.23 2.76
CA GLN A 133 15.76 2.77 3.18
C GLN A 133 16.66 2.44 1.99
N TRP A 134 16.13 1.77 0.96
CA TRP A 134 16.85 1.47 -0.27
C TRP A 134 17.23 2.74 -1.05
N GLN A 135 16.32 3.71 -1.16
CA GLN A 135 16.58 4.98 -1.84
C GLN A 135 17.63 5.83 -1.12
N ASP A 136 17.54 5.92 0.21
CA ASP A 136 18.52 6.63 1.05
C ASP A 136 19.90 5.96 0.95
N PHE A 137 19.96 4.63 1.00
CA PHE A 137 21.18 3.86 0.81
C PHE A 137 21.79 4.11 -0.58
N THR A 138 21.00 3.97 -1.64
CA THR A 138 21.45 4.16 -3.03
C THR A 138 22.02 5.56 -3.23
N THR A 139 21.30 6.59 -2.78
CA THR A 139 21.74 7.99 -2.85
C THR A 139 23.05 8.19 -2.10
N SER A 140 23.18 7.61 -0.91
CA SER A 140 24.36 7.75 -0.07
C SER A 140 25.58 7.02 -0.67
N VAL A 141 25.36 5.87 -1.31
CA VAL A 141 26.38 5.12 -2.05
C VAL A 141 26.86 5.90 -3.27
N GLU A 142 25.95 6.46 -4.06
CA GLU A 142 26.30 7.32 -5.21
C GLU A 142 27.13 8.54 -4.80
N ASN A 143 26.77 9.19 -3.69
CA ASN A 143 27.53 10.30 -3.12
C ASN A 143 28.95 9.90 -2.73
N LEU A 144 29.10 8.74 -2.08
CA LEU A 144 30.41 8.20 -1.70
C LEU A 144 31.25 7.85 -2.93
N PHE A 145 30.68 7.13 -3.90
CA PHE A 145 31.39 6.76 -5.13
C PHE A 145 31.85 7.98 -5.91
N ARG A 146 30.99 8.98 -6.07
CA ARG A 146 31.36 10.25 -6.71
C ARG A 146 32.52 10.94 -5.99
N PHE A 147 32.46 11.03 -4.65
CA PHE A 147 33.55 11.61 -3.87
C PHE A 147 34.87 10.85 -4.06
N LEU A 148 34.83 9.52 -4.04
CA LEU A 148 36.00 8.65 -4.23
C LEU A 148 36.57 8.78 -5.64
N ASN A 149 35.72 8.76 -6.67
CA ASN A 149 36.15 8.90 -8.07
C ASN A 149 36.80 10.26 -8.32
N ASP A 150 36.16 11.36 -7.89
CA ASP A 150 36.74 12.70 -8.04
C ASP A 150 38.11 12.82 -7.36
N THR A 151 38.23 12.22 -6.18
CA THR A 151 39.49 12.23 -5.41
C THR A 151 40.55 11.37 -6.10
N SER A 152 40.18 10.20 -6.62
CA SER A 152 41.06 9.32 -7.38
C SER A 152 41.57 10.01 -8.66
N HIS A 153 40.69 10.72 -9.38
CA HIS A 153 41.07 11.49 -10.56
C HIS A 153 42.05 12.62 -10.22
N LEU A 154 41.80 13.37 -9.14
CA LEU A 154 42.72 14.40 -8.67
C LEU A 154 44.11 13.82 -8.35
N LEU A 155 44.15 12.72 -7.57
CA LEU A 155 45.41 12.07 -7.20
C LEU A 155 46.16 11.49 -8.42
N SER A 156 45.42 10.94 -9.39
CA SER A 156 45.99 10.41 -10.63
C SER A 156 46.59 11.52 -11.50
N ALA A 157 45.90 12.66 -11.60
CA ALA A 157 46.42 13.83 -12.31
C ALA A 157 47.71 14.37 -11.67
N VAL A 158 47.76 14.39 -10.33
CA VAL A 158 48.98 14.77 -9.60
C VAL A 158 50.12 13.79 -9.87
N LYS A 159 49.86 12.48 -9.84
CA LYS A 159 50.88 11.45 -10.05
C LYS A 159 51.43 11.43 -11.49
N GLY A 160 50.61 11.78 -12.48
CA GLY A 160 50.98 11.78 -13.90
C GLY A 160 51.78 13.00 -14.37
N GLN A 161 51.91 14.04 -13.54
CA GLN A 161 52.59 15.27 -13.93
C GLN A 161 53.93 15.42 -13.18
N GLU A 162 55.03 15.45 -13.93
CA GLU A 162 56.39 15.47 -13.35
C GLU A 162 56.83 16.84 -12.84
N ARG A 163 56.19 17.93 -13.29
CA ARG A 163 56.55 19.31 -12.91
C ARG A 163 55.31 20.16 -12.69
N PHE A 164 55.29 20.87 -11.55
CA PHE A 164 54.25 21.84 -11.23
C PHE A 164 54.86 23.22 -11.06
N SER A 165 54.18 24.24 -11.58
CA SER A 165 54.46 25.62 -11.16
C SER A 165 54.07 25.81 -9.69
N LEU A 166 54.61 26.84 -9.05
CA LEU A 166 54.27 27.19 -7.68
C LEU A 166 52.76 27.49 -7.53
N TYR A 167 52.16 28.12 -8.55
CA TYR A 167 50.72 28.37 -8.60
C TYR A 167 49.91 27.07 -8.63
N GLN A 168 50.25 26.13 -9.53
CA GLN A 168 49.59 24.82 -9.63
C GLN A 168 49.72 24.03 -8.32
N THR A 169 50.92 24.04 -7.72
CA THR A 169 51.17 23.39 -6.42
C THR A 169 50.25 23.95 -5.33
N ARG A 170 50.11 25.28 -5.26
CA ARG A 170 49.24 25.93 -4.27
C ARG A 170 47.76 25.60 -4.50
N SER A 171 47.31 25.52 -5.76
CA SER A 171 45.94 25.10 -6.11
C SER A 171 45.66 23.68 -5.66
N LEU A 172 46.56 22.74 -5.98
CA LEU A 172 46.44 21.33 -5.61
C LEU A 172 46.38 21.13 -4.09
N ILE A 173 47.22 21.83 -3.33
CA ILE A 173 47.17 21.79 -1.86
C ILE A 173 45.80 22.25 -1.36
N HIS A 174 45.23 23.30 -1.97
CA HIS A 174 43.91 23.79 -1.59
C HIS A 174 42.81 22.78 -1.90
N GLU A 175 42.83 22.17 -3.09
CA GLU A 175 41.86 21.14 -3.49
C GLU A 175 41.94 19.89 -2.59
N LEU A 176 43.14 19.41 -2.28
CA LEU A 176 43.34 18.27 -1.39
C LEU A 176 42.85 18.57 0.03
N LYS A 177 43.14 19.76 0.56
CA LYS A 177 42.59 20.20 1.86
C LYS A 177 41.06 20.27 1.85
N ASN A 178 40.46 20.74 0.75
CA ASN A 178 39.01 20.78 0.62
C ASN A 178 38.40 19.37 0.60
N LYS A 179 39.04 18.42 -0.10
CA LYS A 179 38.62 17.00 -0.10
C LYS A 179 38.77 16.37 1.28
N GLU A 180 39.85 16.66 2.01
CA GLU A 180 40.05 16.20 3.39
C GLU A 180 38.95 16.73 4.33
N ILE A 181 38.66 18.04 4.28
CA ILE A 181 37.59 18.65 5.07
C ILE A 181 36.23 18.03 4.72
N HIS A 182 35.95 17.82 3.44
CA HIS A 182 34.72 17.15 2.99
C HIS A 182 34.63 15.73 3.59
N PHE A 183 35.69 14.94 3.47
CA PHE A 183 35.72 13.59 4.02
C PHE A 183 35.46 13.58 5.54
N GLN A 184 36.11 14.47 6.29
CA GLN A 184 35.90 14.55 7.75
C GLN A 184 34.45 14.91 8.10
N ARG A 185 33.82 15.82 7.35
CA ARG A 185 32.42 16.20 7.55
C ARG A 185 31.44 15.05 7.27
N TRP A 186 31.71 14.26 6.24
CA TRP A 186 30.81 13.20 5.78
C TRP A 186 31.18 11.80 6.31
N ARG A 187 32.24 11.68 7.10
CA ARG A 187 32.75 10.40 7.61
C ARG A 187 31.68 9.56 8.31
N THR A 188 30.89 10.20 9.17
CA THR A 188 29.79 9.53 9.88
C THR A 188 28.71 9.06 8.92
N THR A 189 28.34 9.89 7.95
CA THR A 189 27.36 9.53 6.91
C THR A 189 27.81 8.31 6.13
N TYR A 190 29.07 8.29 5.65
CA TYR A 190 29.60 7.14 4.91
C TYR A 190 29.64 5.86 5.77
N ALA A 191 29.99 5.97 7.05
CA ALA A 191 29.94 4.84 7.96
C ALA A 191 28.50 4.33 8.19
N LEU A 192 27.51 5.23 8.23
CA LEU A 192 26.10 4.88 8.29
C LEU A 192 25.61 4.22 7.00
N THR A 193 26.08 4.67 5.83
CA THR A 193 25.78 4.03 4.53
C THR A 193 26.17 2.56 4.53
N VAL A 194 27.37 2.23 5.01
CA VAL A 194 27.84 0.84 5.09
C VAL A 194 26.94 0.01 6.00
N LYS A 195 26.63 0.52 7.19
CA LYS A 195 25.72 -0.15 8.14
C LYS A 195 24.30 -0.32 7.58
N ALA A 196 23.81 0.65 6.80
CA ALA A 196 22.52 0.55 6.14
C ALA A 196 22.53 -0.59 5.11
N GLY A 197 23.61 -0.71 4.32
CA GLY A 197 23.80 -1.83 3.39
C GLY A 197 23.82 -3.20 4.09
N GLU A 198 24.52 -3.32 5.22
CA GLU A 198 24.53 -4.55 6.04
C GLU A 198 23.13 -4.92 6.52
N LYS A 199 22.34 -3.93 6.97
CA LYS A 199 20.95 -4.17 7.40
C LYS A 199 20.05 -4.60 6.26
N LEU A 200 20.15 -3.95 5.09
CA LEU A 200 19.36 -4.32 3.91
C LEU A 200 19.68 -5.75 3.45
N LEU A 201 20.94 -6.18 3.58
CA LEU A 201 21.36 -7.56 3.32
C LEU A 201 20.71 -8.55 4.30
N LEU A 202 20.66 -8.22 5.59
CA LEU A 202 20.04 -9.07 6.61
C LEU A 202 18.51 -9.17 6.50
N THR A 203 17.85 -8.19 5.89
CA THR A 203 16.41 -8.26 5.58
C THR A 203 16.10 -9.05 4.31
N THR A 204 17.14 -9.54 3.62
CA THR A 204 17.05 -10.27 2.35
C THR A 204 17.19 -11.80 2.52
N ASP A 205 17.67 -12.26 3.69
CA ASP A 205 17.83 -13.67 4.10
C ASP A 205 16.66 -14.16 4.97
#